data_AF-A0AAW0SGM9-F1
#
_entry.id   AF-A0AAW0SGM9-F1
#
_cell.length_a   1.000
_cell.length_b   1.000
_cell.length_c   1.000
_cell.angle_alpha   90.00
_cell.angle_beta   90.00
_cell.angle_gamma   90.00
#
_symmetry.space_group_name_H-M   'P 1'
#
loop_
_entity.id
_entity.type
_entity.pdbx_description
1 polymer ?
#
loop_
_entity_poly.entity_id
_entity_poly.type
_entity_poly.pdbx_seq_one_letter_code
_entity_poly.pdbx_strand_id
1 'polypeptide(L)'
;MKRFTKTVFDGLRSSVHPTNKQEVEEIQIFETLQADAFQIAKTVRHGFPYQPTAIAFDPIQRILAVGTKQGSIRIIGRPGVDVHLRHEGDAAVVALSFLINDGALVSATGDDTLHMWSLRQKTPQILHSLKFQRERYVWGRLG
;
A
#
# COMPACT_ATOMS: atom_id res chain seq x y z
N MET A 1 -58.81 44.87 -51.94
CA MET A 1 -57.75 45.86 -51.61
C MET A 1 -56.40 45.24 -51.94
N LYS A 2 -55.57 45.97 -52.71
CA LYS A 2 -54.07 46.06 -52.72
C LYS A 2 -53.23 44.78 -52.48
N ARG A 3 -52.12 44.47 -53.16
CA ARG A 3 -51.46 44.78 -54.45
C ARG A 3 -50.08 44.08 -54.35
N PHE A 4 -49.65 43.31 -55.38
CA PHE A 4 -48.25 42.99 -55.83
C PHE A 4 -47.24 42.35 -54.82
N THR A 5 -46.23 41.53 -55.18
CA THR A 5 -45.40 41.36 -56.40
C THR A 5 -44.89 39.92 -56.60
N LYS A 6 -44.70 39.61 -57.88
CA LYS A 6 -43.84 38.61 -58.56
C LYS A 6 -42.54 38.14 -57.85
N THR A 7 -42.36 36.81 -57.87
CA THR A 7 -41.18 36.00 -58.25
C THR A 7 -39.77 36.56 -58.03
N VAL A 8 -38.93 35.85 -57.26
CA VAL A 8 -37.51 35.57 -57.60
C VAL A 8 -37.09 34.27 -56.88
N PHE A 9 -36.28 33.43 -57.54
CA PHE A 9 -35.59 32.21 -57.04
C PHE A 9 -36.24 30.85 -57.31
N ASP A 10 -36.52 30.57 -58.58
CA ASP A 10 -36.78 29.20 -59.08
C ASP A 10 -35.69 28.76 -60.09
N GLY A 11 -34.42 29.05 -59.77
CA GLY A 11 -33.33 29.05 -60.77
C GLY A 11 -31.94 28.62 -60.29
N LEU A 12 -31.82 27.87 -59.20
CA LEU A 12 -30.55 27.25 -58.78
C LEU A 12 -30.76 25.76 -58.46
N ARG A 13 -31.32 25.04 -59.43
CA ARG A 13 -31.21 23.58 -59.55
C ARG A 13 -30.17 23.24 -60.61
N SER A 14 -28.89 23.40 -60.28
CA SER A 14 -27.81 22.65 -60.94
C SER A 14 -26.54 22.76 -60.11
N SER A 15 -25.81 21.66 -60.05
CA SER A 15 -24.50 21.47 -59.40
C SER A 15 -24.50 21.26 -57.88
N VAL A 16 -25.13 20.16 -57.44
CA VAL A 16 -24.51 19.35 -56.38
C VAL A 16 -24.43 17.93 -56.93
N HIS A 17 -23.28 17.58 -57.51
CA HIS A 17 -22.85 16.17 -57.62
C HIS A 17 -22.98 15.52 -56.24
N PRO A 18 -23.30 14.22 -56.15
CA PRO A 18 -23.75 13.60 -54.92
C PRO A 18 -22.73 13.91 -53.84
N THR A 19 -23.10 14.74 -52.86
CA THR A 19 -22.33 14.80 -51.63
C THR A 19 -22.50 13.42 -51.06
N ASN A 20 -21.47 12.62 -51.29
CA ASN A 20 -21.31 11.30 -50.72
C ASN A 20 -21.81 11.44 -49.29
N LYS A 21 -22.88 10.70 -48.95
CA LYS A 21 -23.11 10.37 -47.55
C LYS A 21 -21.90 9.50 -47.23
N GLN A 22 -20.75 10.14 -46.98
CA GLN A 22 -19.82 9.62 -46.01
C GLN A 22 -20.70 9.56 -44.77
N GLU A 23 -21.32 8.39 -44.61
CA GLU A 23 -21.61 7.85 -43.30
C GLU A 23 -20.43 8.30 -42.47
N VAL A 24 -20.71 9.18 -41.50
CA VAL A 24 -19.84 9.25 -40.36
C VAL A 24 -19.88 7.82 -39.86
N GLU A 25 -18.90 7.01 -40.29
CA GLU A 25 -18.69 5.68 -39.76
C GLU A 25 -18.54 5.95 -38.28
N GLU A 26 -19.62 5.73 -37.53
CA GLU A 26 -19.56 5.73 -36.08
C GLU A 26 -18.43 4.76 -35.78
N ILE A 27 -17.32 5.30 -35.28
CA ILE A 27 -16.19 4.50 -34.87
C ILE A 27 -16.78 3.52 -33.86
N GLN A 28 -16.96 2.26 -34.27
CA GLN A 28 -17.45 1.22 -33.39
C GLN A 28 -16.35 1.01 -32.37
N ILE A 29 -16.51 1.62 -31.20
CA ILE A 29 -15.61 1.42 -30.08
C ILE A 29 -15.92 0.02 -29.54
N PHE A 30 -15.13 -0.95 -29.96
CA PHE A 30 -15.17 -2.29 -29.41
C PHE A 30 -14.51 -2.29 -28.03
N GLU A 31 -15.32 -2.39 -26.98
CA GLU A 31 -14.85 -2.49 -25.59
C GLU A 31 -14.17 -3.86 -25.39
N THR A 32 -12.84 -3.84 -25.32
CA THR A 32 -11.99 -5.03 -25.16
C THR A 32 -11.56 -5.26 -23.72
N LEU A 33 -11.75 -4.27 -22.85
CA LEU A 33 -11.43 -4.37 -21.43
C LEU A 33 -12.59 -5.06 -20.71
N GLN A 34 -12.33 -6.26 -20.19
CA GLN A 34 -13.27 -7.00 -19.36
C GLN A 34 -12.94 -6.81 -17.88
N ALA A 35 -13.89 -7.15 -17.00
CA ALA A 35 -13.74 -6.97 -15.55
C ALA A 35 -12.52 -7.74 -14.98
N ASP A 36 -12.14 -8.85 -15.60
CA ASP A 36 -10.97 -9.66 -15.27
C ASP A 36 -9.63 -9.01 -15.64
N ALA A 37 -9.63 -8.02 -16.54
CA ALA A 37 -8.47 -7.19 -16.84
C ALA A 37 -8.12 -6.22 -15.69
N PHE A 38 -8.99 -6.09 -14.70
CA PHE A 38 -8.81 -5.22 -13.55
C PHE A 38 -8.61 -6.03 -12.27
N GLN A 39 -7.54 -5.72 -11.55
CA GLN A 39 -7.33 -6.25 -10.21
C GLN A 39 -7.13 -5.09 -9.23
N ILE A 40 -7.83 -5.17 -8.09
CA ILE A 40 -7.55 -4.28 -6.97
C ILE A 40 -6.22 -4.71 -6.34
N ALA A 41 -5.23 -3.84 -6.42
CA ALA A 41 -3.94 -4.02 -5.78
C ALA A 41 -3.65 -2.88 -4.81
N LYS A 42 -3.08 -3.22 -3.66
CA LYS A 42 -2.60 -2.22 -2.70
C LYS A 42 -1.28 -1.67 -3.20
N THR A 43 -1.25 -0.37 -3.52
CA THR A 43 -0.09 0.27 -4.15
C THR A 43 0.92 0.74 -3.11
N VAL A 44 0.52 1.66 -2.23
CA VAL A 44 1.42 2.29 -1.24
C VAL A 44 0.71 2.42 0.11
N ARG A 45 1.46 2.25 1.20
CA ARG A 45 1.00 2.65 2.53
C ARG A 45 1.48 4.07 2.82
N HIS A 46 0.56 4.99 3.03
CA HIS A 46 0.87 6.35 3.47
C HIS A 46 0.76 6.49 4.99
N GLY A 47 1.42 7.51 5.54
CA GLY A 47 1.36 7.86 6.96
C GLY A 47 2.16 6.94 7.88
N PHE A 48 1.92 7.10 9.18
CA PHE A 48 2.55 6.29 10.24
C PHE A 48 1.66 5.11 10.62
N PRO A 49 2.25 3.99 11.10
CA PRO A 49 1.45 2.88 11.58
C PRO A 49 0.57 3.30 12.78
N TYR A 50 -0.63 2.72 12.87
CA TYR A 50 -1.58 3.02 13.94
C TYR A 50 -1.08 2.50 15.29
N GLN A 51 -1.24 3.30 16.36
CA GLN A 51 -0.80 2.99 17.74
C GLN A 51 0.67 2.55 17.82
N PRO A 52 1.63 3.43 17.46
CA PRO A 52 3.04 3.15 17.62
C PRO A 52 3.39 3.04 19.10
N THR A 53 4.19 2.04 19.45
CA THR A 53 4.59 1.73 20.83
C THR A 53 6.10 1.71 21.04
N ALA A 54 6.87 1.46 19.98
CA ALA A 54 8.33 1.41 20.02
C ALA A 54 8.94 1.96 18.73
N ILE A 55 10.15 2.52 18.83
CA ILE A 55 10.94 2.97 17.67
C ILE A 55 12.40 2.55 17.82
N ALA A 56 13.09 2.35 16.71
CA ALA A 56 14.55 2.15 16.67
C ALA A 56 15.11 2.73 15.38
N PHE A 57 16.35 3.23 15.40
CA PHE A 57 17.00 3.81 14.22
C PHE A 57 18.40 3.24 14.04
N ASP A 58 18.72 2.82 12.83
CA ASP A 58 20.09 2.52 12.41
C ASP A 58 20.65 3.72 11.63
N PRO A 59 21.63 4.46 12.18
CA PRO A 59 22.18 5.65 11.54
C PRO A 59 23.06 5.35 10.32
N ILE A 60 23.64 4.14 10.23
CA ILE A 60 24.52 3.76 9.14
C ILE A 60 23.70 3.33 7.93
N GLN A 61 22.70 2.47 8.14
CA GLN A 61 21.81 2.01 7.07
C GLN A 61 20.70 3.04 6.73
N ARG A 62 20.49 4.02 7.63
CA ARG A 62 19.47 5.08 7.55
C ARG A 62 18.06 4.51 7.45
N ILE A 63 17.75 3.60 8.37
CA ILE A 63 16.44 2.94 8.48
C ILE A 63 15.87 3.15 9.88
N LEU A 64 14.56 3.39 9.93
CA LEU A 64 13.75 3.59 11.13
C LEU A 64 12.73 2.45 11.21
N ALA A 65 12.71 1.74 12.33
CA ALA A 65 11.68 0.77 12.66
C ALA A 65 10.67 1.41 13.60
N VAL A 66 9.38 1.19 13.35
CA VAL A 66 8.25 1.62 14.18
C VAL A 66 7.39 0.40 14.50
N GLY A 67 7.35 0.01 15.77
CA GLY A 67 6.53 -1.08 16.29
C GLY A 67 5.18 -0.59 16.77
N THR A 68 4.16 -1.44 16.74
CA THR A 68 2.78 -1.11 17.14
C THR A 68 2.26 -1.97 18.28
N LYS A 69 1.15 -1.51 18.87
CA LYS A 69 0.40 -2.26 19.88
C LYS A 69 -0.16 -3.60 19.38
N GLN A 70 -0.25 -3.81 18.07
CA GLN A 70 -0.80 -5.03 17.44
C GLN A 70 0.30 -5.92 16.82
N GLY A 71 1.50 -5.94 17.40
CA GLY A 71 2.58 -6.83 16.95
C GLY A 71 3.11 -6.55 15.55
N SER A 72 2.80 -5.39 14.96
CA SER A 72 3.30 -5.02 13.64
C SER A 72 4.54 -4.13 13.77
N ILE A 73 5.48 -4.27 12.85
CA ILE A 73 6.64 -3.39 12.74
C ILE A 73 6.69 -2.86 11.30
N ARG A 74 6.88 -1.56 11.15
CA ARG A 74 7.14 -0.95 9.84
C ARG A 74 8.56 -0.40 9.83
N ILE A 75 9.32 -0.79 8.82
CA ILE A 75 10.67 -0.29 8.58
C ILE A 75 10.62 0.66 7.38
N ILE A 76 11.07 1.89 7.59
CA ILE A 76 11.12 2.95 6.57
C ILE A 76 12.52 3.54 6.50
N GLY A 77 12.96 4.00 5.33
CA GLY A 77 14.31 4.58 5.19
C GLY A 77 14.54 5.28 3.86
N ARG A 78 15.66 4.96 3.22
CA ARG A 78 16.02 5.45 1.87
C ARG A 78 14.92 5.13 0.84
N PRO A 79 14.88 5.82 -0.32
CA PRO A 79 13.92 5.51 -1.38
C PRO A 79 13.89 4.02 -1.71
N GLY A 80 12.70 3.42 -1.70
CA GLY A 80 12.48 1.99 -1.91
C GLY A 80 12.53 1.12 -0.64
N VAL A 81 12.85 1.68 0.53
CA VAL A 81 12.80 0.96 1.82
C VAL A 81 11.48 1.26 2.51
N ASP A 82 10.50 0.37 2.31
CA ASP A 82 9.26 0.28 3.10
C ASP A 82 8.91 -1.19 3.28
N VAL A 83 9.12 -1.70 4.49
CA VAL A 83 8.98 -3.12 4.79
C VAL A 83 8.08 -3.30 6.00
N HIS A 84 7.19 -4.27 5.92
CA HIS A 84 6.25 -4.59 6.98
C HIS A 84 6.56 -5.96 7.57
N LEU A 85 6.80 -5.99 8.87
CA LEU A 85 6.94 -7.21 9.67
C LEU A 85 5.70 -7.38 10.54
N ARG A 86 5.36 -8.63 10.84
CA ARG A 86 4.31 -8.93 11.79
C ARG A 86 4.70 -10.16 12.61
N HIS A 87 4.59 -10.03 13.92
CA HIS A 87 4.71 -11.15 14.85
C HIS A 87 3.55 -12.14 14.66
N GLU A 88 3.77 -13.38 15.06
CA GLU A 88 2.67 -14.34 15.20
C GLU A 88 1.81 -13.92 16.41
N GLY A 89 0.54 -13.56 16.15
CA GLY A 89 -0.37 -12.99 17.14
C GLY A 89 -0.39 -11.45 17.16
N ASP A 90 -1.06 -10.90 18.17
CA ASP A 90 -1.34 -9.46 18.30
C ASP A 90 -0.72 -8.83 19.57
N ALA A 91 0.36 -9.43 20.08
CA ALA A 91 1.09 -8.89 21.22
C ALA A 91 1.78 -7.57 20.87
N ALA A 92 1.70 -6.56 21.75
CA ALA A 92 2.31 -5.26 21.51
C ALA A 92 3.83 -5.35 21.37
N VAL A 93 4.41 -4.63 20.41
CA VAL A 93 5.86 -4.44 20.34
C VAL A 93 6.26 -3.44 21.43
N VAL A 94 6.97 -3.91 22.44
CA VAL A 94 7.32 -3.10 23.62
C VAL A 94 8.67 -2.42 23.46
N ALA A 95 9.61 -3.07 22.76
CA ALA A 95 10.92 -2.50 22.48
C ALA A 95 11.45 -2.96 21.12
N LEU A 96 12.27 -2.11 20.51
CA LEU A 96 12.97 -2.39 19.26
C LEU A 96 14.43 -1.96 19.39
N SER A 97 15.35 -2.73 18.80
CA SER A 97 16.76 -2.36 18.72
C SER A 97 17.39 -2.94 17.46
N PHE A 98 17.99 -2.08 16.63
CA PHE A 98 18.81 -2.56 15.51
C PHE A 98 20.15 -3.09 16.01
N LEU A 99 20.65 -4.13 15.35
CA LEU A 99 22.08 -4.41 15.34
C LEU A 99 22.70 -3.49 14.27
N ILE A 100 23.35 -2.43 14.74
CA ILE A 100 23.80 -1.32 13.88
C ILE A 100 24.68 -1.82 12.75
N ASN A 101 24.33 -1.45 11.51
CA ASN A 101 24.96 -1.84 10.25
C ASN A 101 24.96 -3.35 9.95
N ASP A 102 24.26 -4.16 10.74
CA ASP A 102 24.24 -5.61 10.57
C ASP A 102 23.00 -6.08 9.79
N GLY A 103 22.02 -5.19 9.54
CA GLY A 103 20.78 -5.60 8.86
C GLY A 103 20.01 -6.63 9.68
N ALA A 104 20.04 -6.49 11.00
CA ALA A 104 19.24 -7.29 11.92
C ALA A 104 18.52 -6.38 12.92
N LEU A 105 17.34 -6.80 13.35
CA LEU A 105 16.48 -6.07 14.28
C LEU A 105 16.01 -7.00 15.38
N VAL A 106 16.18 -6.60 16.63
CA VAL A 106 15.59 -7.27 17.79
C VAL A 106 14.30 -6.56 18.15
N SER A 107 13.27 -7.35 18.42
CA SER A 107 11.97 -6.88 18.89
C SER A 107 11.56 -7.64 20.14
N ALA A 108 11.09 -6.92 21.15
CA ALA A 108 10.46 -7.48 22.34
C ALA A 108 8.95 -7.28 22.28
N THR A 109 8.19 -8.34 22.55
CA THR A 109 6.73 -8.34 22.52
C THR A 109 6.13 -8.50 23.92
N GLY A 110 4.89 -8.05 24.08
CA GLY A 110 4.18 -8.04 25.37
C GLY A 110 3.76 -9.42 25.87
N ASP A 111 3.96 -10.48 25.09
CA ASP A 111 3.79 -11.88 25.47
C ASP A 111 5.07 -12.51 26.04
N ASP A 112 6.01 -11.65 26.47
CA ASP A 112 7.31 -12.00 27.03
C ASP A 112 8.23 -12.76 26.02
N THR A 113 8.07 -12.50 24.72
CA THR A 113 8.91 -13.08 23.64
C THR A 113 9.89 -12.03 23.07
N LEU A 114 11.11 -12.45 22.78
CA LEU A 114 12.08 -11.72 21.94
C LEU A 114 12.18 -12.40 20.58
N HIS A 115 12.20 -11.61 19.52
CA HIS A 115 12.48 -12.08 18.17
C HIS A 115 13.66 -11.33 17.57
N MET A 116 14.53 -12.05 16.87
CA MET A 116 15.60 -11.48 16.07
C MET A 116 15.26 -11.64 14.59
N TRP A 117 15.12 -10.53 13.89
CA TRP A 117 14.80 -10.45 12.48
C TRP A 117 16.07 -10.25 11.64
N SER A 118 16.18 -10.98 10.53
CA SER A 118 17.12 -10.69 9.45
C SER A 118 16.45 -9.81 8.41
N LEU A 119 17.10 -8.70 8.06
CA LEU A 119 16.67 -7.74 7.04
C LEU A 119 17.56 -7.78 5.79
N ARG A 120 18.48 -8.75 5.71
CA ARG A 120 19.45 -8.87 4.61
C ARG A 120 18.83 -9.39 3.32
N GLN A 121 17.67 -10.04 3.43
CA GLN A 121 16.93 -10.61 2.30
C GLN A 121 15.77 -9.71 1.91
N LYS A 122 15.28 -9.84 0.67
CA LYS A 122 14.11 -9.11 0.17
C LYS A 122 12.88 -9.30 1.06
N THR A 123 12.72 -10.50 1.60
CA THR A 123 11.69 -10.85 2.59
C THR A 123 12.37 -11.05 3.93
N PRO A 124 12.11 -10.18 4.93
CA PRO A 124 12.63 -10.39 6.27
C PRO A 124 12.17 -11.70 6.88
N GLN A 125 13.02 -12.29 7.72
CA GLN A 125 12.73 -13.55 8.39
C GLN A 125 13.12 -13.48 9.86
N ILE A 126 12.41 -14.22 10.70
CA ILE A 126 12.82 -14.43 12.09
C ILE A 126 13.94 -15.47 12.08
N LEU A 127 15.10 -15.09 12.60
CA LEU A 127 16.25 -15.99 12.82
C LEU A 127 16.08 -16.77 14.11
N HIS A 128 15.72 -16.07 15.19
CA HIS A 128 15.56 -16.65 16.52
C HIS A 128 14.37 -16.05 17.25
N SER A 129 13.74 -16.87 18.09
CA SER A 129 12.69 -16.47 19.02
C SER A 129 13.01 -17.04 20.40
N LEU A 130 12.91 -16.22 21.44
CA LEU A 130 13.13 -16.62 22.83
C LEU A 130 11.95 -16.17 23.68
N LYS A 131 11.24 -17.11 24.31
CA LYS A 131 10.12 -16.82 25.20
C LYS A 131 10.56 -16.93 26.66
N PHE A 132 10.43 -15.84 27.39
CA PHE A 132 10.72 -15.81 28.82
C PHE A 132 9.51 -16.36 29.58
N GLN A 133 9.78 -17.27 30.51
CA GLN A 133 8.78 -17.74 31.46
C GLN A 133 8.92 -16.93 32.74
N ARG A 134 7.82 -16.37 33.24
CA ARG A 134 7.82 -15.77 34.58
C ARG A 134 7.85 -16.90 35.60
N GLU A 135 9.00 -17.13 36.22
CA GLU A 135 9.04 -17.95 37.44
C GLU A 135 8.26 -17.23 38.53
N ARG A 136 7.15 -17.83 38.95
CA ARG A 136 6.35 -17.33 40.07
C ARG A 136 6.91 -17.95 41.35
N TYR A 137 7.78 -17.21 42.06
CA TYR A 137 8.17 -17.59 43.42
C TYR A 137 6.95 -17.47 44.34
N VAL A 138 6.30 -18.60 44.63
CA VAL A 138 5.29 -18.67 45.70
C VAL A 138 6.05 -18.90 47.00
N TRP A 139 6.28 -17.84 47.76
CA TRP A 139 6.73 -18.00 49.14
C TRP A 139 5.55 -18.53 49.97
N GLY A 140 5.62 -19.79 50.39
CA GLY A 140 4.66 -20.37 51.31
C GLY A 140 4.76 -19.68 52.67
N ARG A 141 3.65 -19.17 53.18
CA ARG A 141 3.54 -18.80 54.60
C ARG A 141 3.66 -20.07 55.43
N LEU A 142 4.78 -20.24 56.11
CA LEU A 142 4.86 -21.08 57.31
C LEU A 142 4.31 -20.21 58.46
N GLY A 143 3.14 -20.60 58.98
CA GLY A 143 2.47 -19.97 60.11
C GLY A 143 1.23 -20.74 60.47
#